data_AF-A0A955NK29-F1
#
_entry.id   AF-A0A955NK29-F1
#
_cell.length_a   1.000
_cell.length_b   1.000
_cell.length_c   1.000
_cell.angle_alpha   90.00
_cell.angle_beta   90.00
_cell.angle_gamma   90.00
#
_symmetry.space_group_name_H-M   'P 1'
#
loop_
_entity.id
_entity.type
_entity.pdbx_description
1 polymer ?
#
loop_
_entity_poly.entity_id
_entity_poly.type
_entity_poly.pdbx_seq_one_letter_code
_entity_poly.pdbx_strand_id
1 'polypeptide(L)'
;MSEYEPLSLAPFCNVDSSILPPGQSLPNGPQDYYGLPFFIGDGQGRVAGFGDTIRMDPVSIPVSAVVHHLVFAHRLLDSVIYQGGTPVGQSCADYVFVLDDGSEDRVPIRDRFELTVIPTMWGQLPVLALPETKNSIYPRYEGSFAGAGYRECDFNQAYTNNFYLWYWTNPKPDVGLCEIRVEPTGPRFYIGGITQSFLAELPMTRECRKAIKITLAPGDQALLGDLDITVDRGVNT
;
A
#
# COMPACT_ATOMS: atom_id res chain seq x y z
N MET A 1 -3.23 -19.38 -14.25
CA MET A 1 -2.45 -18.12 -14.19
C MET A 1 -2.86 -17.46 -12.89
N SER A 2 -1.92 -16.95 -12.09
CA SER A 2 -2.29 -16.25 -10.85
C SER A 2 -2.98 -14.93 -11.24
N GLU A 3 -4.02 -14.54 -10.51
CA GLU A 3 -4.74 -13.29 -10.77
C GLU A 3 -3.92 -12.05 -10.36
N TYR A 4 -3.00 -12.26 -9.40
CA TYR A 4 -2.07 -11.28 -8.89
C TYR A 4 -0.65 -11.86 -8.83
N GLU A 5 0.36 -11.11 -9.25
CA GLU A 5 1.76 -11.57 -9.25
C GLU A 5 2.74 -10.49 -8.78
N PRO A 6 3.61 -10.77 -7.78
CA PRO A 6 4.68 -9.86 -7.42
C PRO A 6 5.65 -9.62 -8.58
N LEU A 7 6.00 -8.36 -8.81
CA LEU A 7 7.06 -7.95 -9.72
C LEU A 7 8.39 -7.88 -8.95
N SER A 8 9.41 -8.59 -9.45
CA SER A 8 10.73 -8.62 -8.80
C SER A 8 11.44 -7.28 -8.91
N LEU A 9 11.80 -6.70 -7.75
CA LEU A 9 12.61 -5.48 -7.66
C LEU A 9 14.08 -5.76 -7.34
N ALA A 10 14.48 -7.02 -7.19
CA ALA A 10 15.82 -7.39 -6.71
C ALA A 10 16.98 -6.72 -7.48
N PRO A 11 16.95 -6.58 -8.83
CA PRO A 11 18.02 -5.92 -9.57
C PRO A 11 18.16 -4.42 -9.27
N PHE A 12 17.12 -3.79 -8.71
CA PHE A 12 17.04 -2.34 -8.49
C PHE A 12 17.25 -1.94 -7.03
N CYS A 13 17.38 -2.92 -6.12
CA CYS A 13 17.55 -2.73 -4.69
C CYS A 13 18.96 -2.22 -4.37
N ASN A 14 19.05 -1.12 -3.62
CA ASN A 14 20.30 -0.39 -3.37
C ASN A 14 20.43 0.15 -1.94
N VAL A 15 19.40 0.03 -1.10
CA VAL A 15 19.41 0.53 0.28
C VAL A 15 18.88 -0.54 1.24
N ASP A 16 19.45 -0.61 2.44
CA ASP A 16 19.03 -1.50 3.52
C ASP A 16 18.28 -0.75 4.63
N SER A 17 18.02 -1.40 5.76
CA SER A 17 17.31 -0.81 6.89
C SER A 17 18.02 0.38 7.55
N SER A 18 19.29 0.66 7.25
CA SER A 18 20.03 1.80 7.81
C SER A 18 19.48 3.17 7.39
N ILE A 19 18.68 3.23 6.33
CA ILE A 19 18.00 4.46 5.89
C ILE A 19 16.85 4.87 6.82
N LEU A 20 16.49 4.01 7.78
CA LEU A 20 15.32 4.18 8.63
C LEU A 20 15.63 4.82 9.97
N PRO A 21 14.65 5.51 10.58
CA PRO A 21 14.77 5.94 11.96
C PRO A 21 15.05 4.75 12.90
N PRO A 22 15.81 4.98 13.98
CA PRO A 22 16.07 3.94 14.99
C PRO A 22 14.79 3.29 15.50
N GLY A 23 14.81 1.96 15.64
CA GLY A 23 13.68 1.17 16.14
C GLY A 23 12.65 0.78 15.07
N GLN A 24 12.80 1.25 13.82
CA GLN A 24 12.04 0.71 12.69
C GLN A 24 12.78 -0.46 12.03
N SER A 25 12.02 -1.38 11.45
CA SER A 25 12.54 -2.50 10.67
C SER A 25 12.09 -2.37 9.23
N LEU A 26 12.79 -3.05 8.32
CA LEU A 26 12.40 -3.15 6.92
C LEU A 26 11.88 -4.57 6.67
N PRO A 27 10.62 -4.76 6.28
CA PRO A 27 10.12 -6.06 5.85
C PRO A 27 10.93 -6.58 4.67
N ASN A 28 11.02 -7.89 4.52
CA ASN A 28 11.83 -8.52 3.47
C ASN A 28 11.22 -9.86 3.04
N GLY A 29 11.25 -10.12 1.74
CA GLY A 29 10.68 -11.33 1.14
C GLY A 29 9.15 -11.29 1.02
N PRO A 30 8.49 -12.46 0.94
CA PRO A 30 7.05 -12.54 0.71
C PRO A 30 6.24 -11.84 1.82
N GLN A 31 5.26 -11.03 1.43
CA GLN A 31 4.31 -10.36 2.30
C GLN A 31 2.91 -10.45 1.70
N ASP A 32 1.90 -10.41 2.56
CA ASP A 32 0.50 -10.29 2.16
C ASP A 32 -0.03 -8.97 2.72
N TYR A 33 -0.44 -8.06 1.82
CA TYR A 33 -1.10 -6.83 2.22
C TYR A 33 -2.41 -6.71 1.47
N TYR A 34 -3.49 -6.64 2.22
CA TYR A 34 -4.83 -6.66 1.66
C TYR A 34 -5.10 -7.89 0.75
N GLY A 35 -4.54 -9.06 1.09
CA GLY A 35 -4.70 -10.27 0.28
C GLY A 35 -3.95 -10.23 -1.04
N LEU A 36 -3.19 -9.16 -1.27
CA LEU A 36 -2.35 -8.99 -2.45
C LEU A 36 -0.94 -9.51 -2.11
N PRO A 37 -0.39 -10.41 -2.93
CA PRO A 37 0.94 -10.92 -2.70
C PRO A 37 1.98 -9.87 -3.09
N PHE A 38 2.88 -9.54 -2.18
CA PHE A 38 4.07 -8.74 -2.43
C PHE A 38 5.33 -9.57 -2.21
N PHE A 39 6.39 -9.24 -2.94
CA PHE A 39 7.75 -9.65 -2.58
C PHE A 39 8.55 -8.38 -2.28
N ILE A 40 8.89 -8.18 -1.02
CA ILE A 40 9.57 -6.98 -0.57
C ILE A 40 11.07 -7.12 -0.74
N GLY A 41 11.64 -6.19 -1.49
CA GLY A 41 13.08 -6.07 -1.68
C GLY A 41 13.69 -7.18 -2.53
N ASP A 42 14.92 -7.54 -2.20
CA ASP A 42 15.71 -8.57 -2.87
C ASP A 42 15.78 -9.91 -2.10
N GLY A 43 15.04 -10.03 -0.99
CA GLY A 43 15.11 -11.18 -0.10
C GLY A 43 16.35 -11.16 0.83
N GLN A 44 17.23 -10.17 0.72
CA GLN A 44 18.43 -9.98 1.55
C GLN A 44 18.34 -8.72 2.43
N GLY A 45 17.16 -8.12 2.53
CA GLY A 45 16.92 -6.94 3.37
C GLY A 45 17.25 -5.61 2.69
N ARG A 46 17.31 -5.58 1.35
CA ARG A 46 17.46 -4.33 0.59
C ARG A 46 16.22 -4.03 -0.24
N VAL A 47 15.92 -2.74 -0.42
CA VAL A 47 14.81 -2.23 -1.25
C VAL A 47 15.29 -1.23 -2.29
N ALA A 48 14.43 -0.89 -3.24
CA ALA A 48 14.73 0.08 -4.30
C ALA A 48 14.54 1.52 -3.77
N GLY A 49 15.64 2.16 -3.37
CA GLY A 49 15.69 3.53 -2.87
C GLY A 49 15.94 4.57 -3.97
N PHE A 50 15.41 5.77 -3.76
CA PHE A 50 15.42 6.88 -4.71
C PHE A 50 15.48 8.23 -3.98
N GLY A 51 15.78 9.28 -4.74
CA GLY A 51 15.85 10.66 -4.25
C GLY A 51 17.25 11.07 -3.81
N ASP A 52 17.31 12.26 -3.22
CA ASP A 52 18.53 12.97 -2.82
C ASP A 52 19.46 12.04 -2.04
N THR A 53 20.75 12.04 -2.36
CA THR A 53 21.78 11.20 -1.71
C THR A 53 21.62 9.68 -1.87
N ILE A 54 20.54 9.17 -2.49
CA ILE A 54 20.34 7.73 -2.76
C ILE A 54 20.52 7.42 -4.25
N ARG A 55 19.61 7.93 -5.10
CA ARG A 55 19.63 7.72 -6.56
C ARG A 55 18.69 8.73 -7.21
N MET A 56 19.26 9.62 -8.03
CA MET A 56 18.51 10.61 -8.80
C MET A 56 18.33 10.22 -10.28
N ASP A 57 19.14 9.28 -10.78
CA ASP A 57 18.98 8.80 -12.15
C ASP A 57 17.69 7.98 -12.29
N PRO A 58 16.94 8.14 -13.40
CA PRO A 58 15.78 7.32 -13.69
C PRO A 58 16.10 5.82 -13.71
N VAL A 59 15.15 5.00 -13.23
CA VAL A 59 15.26 3.54 -13.27
C VAL A 59 14.11 2.95 -14.04
N SER A 60 14.46 2.11 -15.01
CA SER A 60 13.56 1.34 -15.86
C SER A 60 13.34 -0.05 -15.28
N ILE A 61 12.11 -0.35 -14.86
CA ILE A 61 11.69 -1.64 -14.33
C ILE A 61 10.86 -2.36 -15.41
N PRO A 62 11.36 -3.46 -16.00
CA PRO A 62 10.62 -4.19 -17.02
C PRO A 62 9.43 -4.95 -16.42
N VAL A 63 8.30 -4.99 -17.14
CA VAL A 63 7.08 -5.70 -16.75
C VAL A 63 6.70 -6.74 -17.81
N SER A 64 6.56 -6.29 -19.07
CA SER A 64 6.20 -7.12 -20.24
C SER A 64 4.95 -7.99 -20.03
N ALA A 65 3.84 -7.38 -19.60
CA ALA A 65 2.57 -8.05 -19.39
C ALA A 65 1.36 -7.13 -19.66
N VAL A 66 0.21 -7.72 -20.00
CA VAL A 66 -1.08 -7.02 -20.06
C VAL A 66 -1.66 -6.97 -18.65
N VAL A 67 -1.48 -5.84 -17.97
CA VAL A 67 -1.95 -5.61 -16.61
C VAL A 67 -3.11 -4.62 -16.61
N HIS A 68 -4.08 -4.86 -15.73
CA HIS A 68 -5.16 -3.90 -15.46
C HIS A 68 -4.74 -2.89 -14.41
N HIS A 69 -4.01 -3.34 -13.37
CA HIS A 69 -3.53 -2.49 -12.30
C HIS A 69 -2.12 -2.87 -11.84
N LEU A 70 -1.41 -1.90 -11.28
CA LEU A 70 -0.19 -2.11 -10.52
C LEU A 70 -0.37 -1.54 -9.13
N VAL A 71 0.02 -2.27 -8.09
CA VAL A 71 -0.03 -1.81 -6.70
C VAL A 71 1.39 -1.68 -6.17
N PHE A 72 1.72 -0.49 -5.67
CA PHE A 72 3.02 -0.12 -5.16
C PHE A 72 2.98 -0.09 -3.63
N ALA A 73 3.94 -0.75 -2.99
CA ALA A 73 4.24 -0.59 -1.58
C ALA A 73 5.46 0.35 -1.45
N HIS A 74 5.23 1.60 -1.06
CA HIS A 74 6.28 2.63 -1.00
C HIS A 74 6.15 3.53 0.23
N ARG A 75 7.25 4.19 0.63
CA ARG A 75 7.20 5.25 1.66
C ARG A 75 8.19 6.35 1.40
N LEU A 76 7.86 7.54 1.89
CA LEU A 76 8.78 8.67 1.99
C LEU A 76 9.67 8.52 3.23
N LEU A 77 10.90 8.97 3.15
CA LEU A 77 11.82 9.04 4.29
C LEU A 77 11.88 10.45 4.88
N ASP A 78 11.78 11.49 4.04
CA ASP A 78 11.85 12.88 4.49
C ASP A 78 10.64 13.69 4.03
N SER A 79 10.02 14.38 4.97
CA SER A 79 8.99 15.39 4.70
C SER A 79 9.28 16.63 5.53
N VAL A 80 9.20 17.79 4.88
CA VAL A 80 9.35 19.10 5.53
C VAL A 80 8.00 19.74 5.86
N ILE A 81 6.88 19.02 5.64
CA ILE A 81 5.52 19.52 5.92
C ILE A 81 5.39 19.97 7.37
N TYR A 82 5.94 19.20 8.31
CA TYR A 82 5.88 19.51 9.75
C TYR A 82 6.84 20.63 10.18
N GLN A 83 7.72 21.08 9.29
CA GLN A 83 8.67 22.16 9.53
C GLN A 83 8.14 23.51 9.00
N GLY A 84 6.90 23.55 8.49
CA GLY A 84 6.27 24.76 7.93
C GLY A 84 6.85 25.20 6.58
N GLY A 85 7.66 24.35 5.93
CA GLY A 85 8.52 24.76 4.81
C GLY A 85 7.98 24.52 3.40
N THR A 86 6.96 23.68 3.19
CA THR A 86 6.51 23.33 1.82
C THR A 86 5.02 22.97 1.77
N PRO A 87 4.30 23.31 0.69
CA PRO A 87 2.90 22.92 0.51
C PRO A 87 2.73 21.40 0.42
N VAL A 88 1.58 20.93 0.91
CA VAL A 88 1.04 19.59 0.65
C VAL A 88 1.08 19.32 -0.87
N GLY A 89 1.53 18.13 -1.28
CA GLY A 89 1.64 17.77 -2.69
C GLY A 89 2.97 18.10 -3.36
N GLN A 90 4.05 18.31 -2.59
CA GLN A 90 5.41 18.39 -3.14
C GLN A 90 5.73 17.14 -3.97
N SER A 91 6.29 17.35 -5.16
CA SER A 91 6.69 16.24 -6.04
C SER A 91 7.88 15.46 -5.46
N CYS A 92 7.74 14.14 -5.37
CA CYS A 92 8.78 13.21 -4.96
C CYS A 92 9.40 12.47 -6.15
N ALA A 93 8.56 12.10 -7.12
CA ALA A 93 8.96 11.45 -8.36
C ALA A 93 7.85 11.57 -9.41
N ASP A 94 8.15 11.25 -10.66
CA ASP A 94 7.17 10.80 -11.63
C ASP A 94 7.33 9.29 -11.85
N TYR A 95 6.21 8.56 -11.84
CA TYR A 95 6.16 7.19 -12.34
C TYR A 95 5.59 7.23 -13.75
N VAL A 96 6.37 6.74 -14.71
CA VAL A 96 6.01 6.72 -16.13
C VAL A 96 5.78 5.27 -16.55
N PHE A 97 4.61 5.00 -17.09
CA PHE A 97 4.17 3.69 -17.54
C PHE A 97 4.25 3.66 -19.07
N VAL A 98 5.20 2.89 -19.61
CA VAL A 98 5.45 2.81 -21.06
C VAL A 98 4.73 1.57 -21.61
N LEU A 99 3.77 1.79 -22.49
CA LEU A 99 2.94 0.76 -23.10
C LEU A 99 3.56 0.22 -24.40
N ASP A 100 3.17 -0.99 -24.81
CA ASP A 100 3.67 -1.68 -26.03
C ASP A 100 3.40 -0.90 -27.33
N ASP A 101 2.37 -0.03 -27.34
CA ASP A 101 2.07 0.84 -28.47
C ASP A 101 2.93 2.12 -28.52
N GLY A 102 3.87 2.26 -27.58
CA GLY A 102 4.78 3.40 -27.43
C GLY A 102 4.15 4.60 -26.71
N SER A 103 2.90 4.52 -26.26
CA SER A 103 2.31 5.57 -25.43
C SER A 103 2.83 5.51 -23.99
N GLU A 104 2.99 6.68 -23.39
CA GLU A 104 3.39 6.84 -21.99
C GLU A 104 2.22 7.42 -21.19
N ASP A 105 1.96 6.85 -20.01
CA ASP A 105 1.16 7.50 -18.97
C ASP A 105 2.09 7.98 -17.85
N ARG A 106 2.04 9.27 -17.52
CA ARG A 106 2.94 9.89 -16.52
C ARG A 106 2.11 10.31 -15.32
N VAL A 107 2.45 9.77 -14.16
CA VAL A 107 1.77 10.05 -12.90
C VAL A 107 2.73 10.65 -11.88
N PRO A 108 2.45 11.87 -11.37
CA PRO A 108 3.25 12.45 -10.32
C PRO A 108 2.99 11.74 -8.99
N ILE A 109 4.07 11.45 -8.27
CA ILE A 109 4.07 10.87 -6.94
C ILE A 109 4.47 11.95 -5.96
N ARG A 110 3.58 12.28 -5.04
CA ARG A 110 3.64 13.48 -4.22
C ARG A 110 3.49 13.16 -2.75
N ASP A 111 4.18 13.94 -1.92
CA ASP A 111 4.00 13.87 -0.49
C ASP A 111 2.55 14.21 -0.14
N ARG A 112 1.95 13.35 0.70
CA ARG A 112 0.57 13.38 1.19
C ARG A 112 -0.54 13.03 0.21
N PHE A 113 -0.21 12.58 -0.99
CA PHE A 113 -1.18 12.03 -1.93
C PHE A 113 -0.96 10.54 -2.14
N GLU A 114 0.13 10.15 -2.79
CA GLU A 114 0.43 8.75 -3.09
C GLU A 114 1.28 8.11 -1.98
N LEU A 115 2.13 8.89 -1.31
CA LEU A 115 2.97 8.43 -0.19
C LEU A 115 3.22 9.53 0.82
N THR A 116 3.75 9.17 1.99
CA THR A 116 4.27 10.13 2.98
C THR A 116 5.22 9.44 3.96
N VAL A 117 5.73 10.18 4.95
CA VAL A 117 6.67 9.71 5.97
C VAL A 117 6.01 8.83 7.01
N ILE A 118 6.77 7.97 7.68
CA ILE A 118 6.28 7.13 8.79
C ILE A 118 7.18 7.36 10.03
N PRO A 119 6.61 7.66 11.21
CA PRO A 119 5.18 7.74 11.51
C PRO A 119 4.52 9.04 11.02
N THR A 120 3.22 8.98 10.72
CA THR A 120 2.36 10.16 10.48
C THR A 120 1.55 10.54 11.71
N MET A 121 1.30 11.84 11.89
CA MET A 121 0.34 12.31 12.89
C MET A 121 -1.10 11.93 12.51
N TRP A 122 -2.01 12.00 13.48
CA TRP A 122 -3.44 11.81 13.22
C TRP A 122 -3.98 12.80 12.18
N GLY A 123 -4.85 12.32 11.29
CA GLY A 123 -5.37 13.09 10.15
C GLY A 123 -4.34 13.32 9.04
N GLN A 124 -3.12 12.80 9.18
CA GLN A 124 -2.03 13.02 8.23
C GLN A 124 -1.73 11.84 7.29
N LEU A 125 -2.68 10.92 7.07
CA LEU A 125 -2.52 9.85 6.08
C LEU A 125 -2.57 10.40 4.64
N PRO A 126 -1.88 9.75 3.67
CA PRO A 126 -1.96 10.15 2.27
C PRO A 126 -3.38 9.93 1.73
N VAL A 127 -3.83 10.82 0.82
CA VAL A 127 -5.24 10.83 0.38
C VAL A 127 -5.56 9.87 -0.75
N LEU A 128 -4.56 9.40 -1.52
CA LEU A 128 -4.72 8.47 -2.64
C LEU A 128 -4.16 7.07 -2.36
N ALA A 129 -3.59 6.85 -1.18
CA ALA A 129 -3.00 5.58 -0.77
C ALA A 129 -3.54 5.12 0.59
N LEU A 130 -3.41 3.83 0.85
CA LEU A 130 -3.84 3.21 2.10
C LEU A 130 -2.63 2.75 2.91
N PRO A 131 -2.67 2.76 4.26
CA PRO A 131 -1.73 1.98 5.05
C PRO A 131 -1.69 0.53 4.59
N GLU A 132 -0.59 -0.20 4.79
CA GLU A 132 -0.53 -1.64 4.50
C GLU A 132 -1.27 -2.50 5.53
N THR A 133 -1.64 -1.91 6.67
CA THR A 133 -2.41 -2.56 7.74
C THR A 133 -3.91 -2.27 7.61
N LYS A 134 -4.74 -3.11 8.24
CA LYS A 134 -6.19 -2.97 8.20
C LYS A 134 -6.76 -2.28 9.42
N ASN A 135 -7.89 -1.60 9.19
CA ASN A 135 -8.74 -1.13 10.28
C ASN A 135 -9.24 -2.33 11.09
N SER A 136 -9.34 -2.16 12.40
CA SER A 136 -9.86 -3.18 13.31
C SER A 136 -11.05 -2.63 14.09
N ILE A 137 -11.80 -3.53 14.72
CA ILE A 137 -12.86 -3.18 15.68
C ILE A 137 -12.32 -3.41 17.09
N TYR A 138 -12.79 -2.60 18.04
CA TYR A 138 -12.45 -2.84 19.45
C TYR A 138 -13.18 -4.11 19.95
N PRO A 139 -12.61 -4.82 20.95
CA PRO A 139 -13.34 -5.89 21.62
C PRO A 139 -14.62 -5.33 22.25
N ARG A 140 -15.76 -5.93 21.92
CA ARG A 140 -17.09 -5.39 22.25
C ARG A 140 -17.32 -5.25 23.75
N TYR A 141 -16.90 -6.24 24.54
CA TYR A 141 -17.29 -6.34 25.95
C TYR A 141 -16.20 -5.96 26.95
N GLU A 142 -14.97 -5.73 26.51
CA GLU A 142 -13.84 -5.47 27.40
C GLU A 142 -12.81 -4.50 26.82
N GLY A 143 -12.09 -3.79 27.69
CA GLY A 143 -10.88 -3.04 27.36
C GLY A 143 -10.52 -2.00 28.41
N SER A 144 -9.45 -1.24 28.14
CA SER A 144 -8.94 -0.24 29.06
C SER A 144 -9.92 0.91 29.27
N PHE A 145 -10.19 1.25 30.54
CA PHE A 145 -11.05 2.37 30.91
C PHE A 145 -10.53 3.71 30.34
N ALA A 146 -9.21 3.89 30.26
CA ALA A 146 -8.62 5.09 29.68
C ALA A 146 -8.91 5.27 28.17
N GLY A 147 -9.33 4.20 27.49
CA GLY A 147 -9.70 4.21 26.07
C GLY A 147 -11.20 4.44 25.82
N ALA A 148 -12.01 4.73 26.84
CA ALA A 148 -13.47 4.81 26.72
C ALA A 148 -13.94 5.70 25.56
N GLY A 149 -13.33 6.88 25.37
CA GLY A 149 -13.70 7.79 24.27
C GLY A 149 -13.41 7.24 22.87
N TYR A 150 -12.29 6.53 22.68
CA TYR A 150 -11.99 5.88 21.38
C TYR A 150 -12.95 4.72 21.08
N ARG A 151 -13.43 4.06 22.13
CA ARG A 151 -14.32 2.90 22.01
C ARG A 151 -15.75 3.28 21.64
N GLU A 152 -16.17 4.53 21.82
CA GLU A 152 -17.48 5.00 21.35
C GLU A 152 -17.61 4.94 19.82
N CYS A 153 -16.50 5.01 19.09
CA CYS A 153 -16.48 4.88 17.63
C CYS A 153 -16.55 3.41 17.15
N ASP A 154 -16.38 2.43 18.05
CA ASP A 154 -16.31 0.98 17.79
C ASP A 154 -15.35 0.59 16.63
N PHE A 155 -14.35 1.44 16.40
CA PHE A 155 -13.47 1.39 15.24
C PHE A 155 -12.07 1.87 15.62
N ASN A 156 -11.08 1.11 15.19
CA ASN A 156 -9.67 1.45 15.30
C ASN A 156 -9.08 1.65 13.89
N GLN A 157 -8.60 2.86 13.66
CA GLN A 157 -8.00 3.25 12.39
C GLN A 157 -6.66 2.51 12.18
N ALA A 158 -6.46 2.01 10.96
CA ALA A 158 -5.19 1.45 10.51
C ALA A 158 -4.08 2.51 10.54
N TYR A 159 -2.92 2.11 11.03
CA TYR A 159 -1.71 2.91 10.94
C TYR A 159 -0.61 2.14 10.21
N THR A 160 0.16 2.88 9.45
CA THR A 160 1.21 2.35 8.59
C THR A 160 2.43 1.97 9.41
N ASN A 161 2.98 0.79 9.18
CA ASN A 161 4.25 0.38 9.81
C ASN A 161 5.44 0.68 8.88
N ASN A 162 5.28 0.44 7.58
CA ASN A 162 6.36 0.38 6.60
C ASN A 162 5.98 0.91 5.22
N PHE A 163 4.74 0.74 4.76
CA PHE A 163 4.38 1.05 3.38
C PHE A 163 3.00 1.66 3.25
N TYR A 164 2.90 2.71 2.45
CA TYR A 164 1.64 3.08 1.84
C TYR A 164 1.44 2.29 0.56
N LEU A 165 0.21 1.85 0.34
CA LEU A 165 -0.25 1.11 -0.83
C LEU A 165 -0.99 2.06 -1.75
N TRP A 166 -0.40 2.33 -2.90
CA TRP A 166 -0.98 3.13 -3.96
C TRP A 166 -1.13 2.26 -5.21
N TYR A 167 -2.20 2.43 -5.98
CA TYR A 167 -2.39 1.67 -7.21
C TYR A 167 -2.53 2.58 -8.42
N TRP A 168 -1.93 2.14 -9.52
CA TRP A 168 -2.13 2.66 -10.87
C TRP A 168 -3.14 1.80 -11.61
N THR A 169 -3.91 2.42 -12.50
CA THR A 169 -4.86 1.75 -13.39
C THR A 169 -4.43 1.98 -14.82
N ASN A 170 -4.28 0.90 -15.59
CA ASN A 170 -3.89 1.00 -16.98
C ASN A 170 -4.99 1.74 -17.78
N PRO A 171 -4.70 2.91 -18.39
CA PRO A 171 -5.67 3.65 -19.18
C PRO A 171 -6.06 2.92 -20.47
N LYS A 172 -5.26 1.92 -20.89
CA LYS A 172 -5.46 1.08 -22.07
C LYS A 172 -5.30 -0.40 -21.69
N PRO A 173 -6.28 -1.01 -21.02
CA PRO A 173 -6.14 -2.37 -20.45
C PRO A 173 -5.89 -3.46 -21.49
N ASP A 174 -6.19 -3.23 -22.77
CA ASP A 174 -5.90 -4.17 -23.86
C ASP A 174 -4.48 -4.03 -24.44
N VAL A 175 -3.70 -3.04 -23.97
CA VAL A 175 -2.32 -2.79 -24.39
C VAL A 175 -1.38 -3.20 -23.26
N GLY A 176 -0.38 -4.02 -23.59
CA GLY A 176 0.62 -4.46 -22.64
C GLY A 176 1.48 -3.33 -22.11
N LEU A 177 1.97 -3.48 -20.88
CA LEU A 177 2.91 -2.59 -20.24
C LEU A 177 4.33 -3.14 -20.42
N CYS A 178 5.21 -2.38 -21.07
CA CYS A 178 6.60 -2.75 -21.23
C CYS A 178 7.39 -2.50 -19.95
N GLU A 179 7.23 -1.30 -19.40
CA GLU A 179 8.18 -0.71 -18.45
C GLU A 179 7.49 0.26 -17.50
N ILE A 180 7.96 0.27 -16.25
CA ILE A 180 7.72 1.33 -15.28
C ILE A 180 9.04 2.10 -15.13
N ARG A 181 9.06 3.37 -15.52
CA ARG A 181 10.22 4.26 -15.33
C ARG A 181 9.98 5.14 -14.11
N VAL A 182 10.85 5.02 -13.11
CA VAL A 182 10.81 5.84 -11.90
C VAL A 182 11.77 7.01 -12.05
N GLU A 183 11.25 8.23 -12.10
CA GLU A 183 12.01 9.47 -12.27
C GLU A 183 11.95 10.31 -10.97
N PRO A 184 12.92 10.17 -10.05
CA PRO A 184 12.90 10.90 -8.78
C PRO A 184 13.17 12.40 -8.95
N THR A 185 12.51 13.24 -8.13
CA THR A 185 12.58 14.71 -8.25
C THR A 185 13.13 15.42 -7.03
N GLY A 186 13.45 14.72 -5.94
CA GLY A 186 14.12 15.30 -4.78
C GLY A 186 14.02 14.45 -3.51
N PRO A 187 12.93 14.53 -2.73
CA PRO A 187 12.81 13.82 -1.46
C PRO A 187 13.17 12.34 -1.51
N ARG A 188 13.84 11.84 -0.46
CA ARG A 188 14.20 10.42 -0.38
C ARG A 188 12.98 9.56 -0.13
N PHE A 189 12.83 8.51 -0.90
CA PHE A 189 11.78 7.50 -0.74
C PHE A 189 12.32 6.14 -1.17
N TYR A 190 11.54 5.09 -0.94
CA TYR A 190 11.82 3.80 -1.56
C TYR A 190 10.52 3.13 -2.04
N ILE A 191 10.69 2.15 -2.92
CA ILE A 191 9.67 1.17 -3.29
C ILE A 191 10.11 -0.19 -2.73
N GLY A 192 9.28 -0.75 -1.85
CA GLY A 192 9.50 -2.05 -1.23
C GLY A 192 9.11 -3.19 -2.15
N GLY A 193 7.97 -3.07 -2.82
CA GLY A 193 7.45 -4.08 -3.73
C GLY A 193 6.39 -3.52 -4.67
N ILE A 194 6.17 -4.23 -5.78
CA ILE A 194 5.11 -3.94 -6.73
C ILE A 194 4.36 -5.25 -7.00
N THR A 195 3.05 -5.18 -7.06
CA THR A 195 2.18 -6.32 -7.40
C THR A 195 1.38 -5.98 -8.65
N GLN A 196 1.38 -6.92 -9.59
CA GLN A 196 0.62 -6.86 -10.82
C GLN A 196 -0.77 -7.44 -10.60
N SER A 197 -1.80 -6.79 -11.12
CA SER A 197 -3.16 -7.34 -11.22
C SER A 197 -3.53 -7.51 -12.68
N PHE A 198 -4.00 -8.71 -13.02
CA PHE A 198 -4.54 -9.05 -14.34
C PHE A 198 -6.07 -8.99 -14.39
N LEU A 199 -6.71 -8.55 -13.30
CA LEU A 199 -8.15 -8.43 -13.19
C LEU A 199 -8.61 -6.98 -13.36
N ALA A 200 -9.78 -6.79 -13.98
CA ALA A 200 -10.40 -5.47 -14.12
C ALA A 200 -11.01 -4.90 -12.82
N GLU A 201 -10.99 -5.67 -11.73
CA GLU A 201 -11.45 -5.20 -10.43
C GLU A 201 -10.41 -4.31 -9.75
N LEU A 202 -10.88 -3.34 -8.95
CA LEU A 202 -9.98 -2.48 -8.21
C LEU A 202 -9.23 -3.30 -7.14
N PRO A 203 -7.88 -3.26 -7.10
CA PRO A 203 -7.09 -4.08 -6.18
C PRO A 203 -7.35 -3.80 -4.71
N MET A 204 -7.84 -2.60 -4.39
CA MET A 204 -8.20 -2.21 -3.04
C MET A 204 -9.65 -1.75 -3.03
N THR A 205 -10.51 -2.60 -2.48
CA THR A 205 -11.96 -2.42 -2.52
C THR A 205 -12.40 -1.16 -1.78
N ARG A 206 -12.98 -0.21 -2.52
CA ARG A 206 -13.69 0.97 -1.96
C ARG A 206 -15.19 0.75 -1.80
N GLU A 207 -15.69 -0.47 -2.06
CA GLU A 207 -17.11 -0.78 -1.86
C GLU A 207 -17.45 -0.80 -0.37
N CYS A 208 -18.57 -0.19 -0.02
CA CYS A 208 -19.13 -0.30 1.32
C CYS A 208 -19.35 -1.78 1.67
N ARG A 209 -19.01 -2.14 2.91
CA ARG A 209 -19.32 -3.47 3.45
C ARG A 209 -20.82 -3.74 3.26
N LYS A 210 -21.16 -4.76 2.48
CA LYS A 210 -22.56 -5.21 2.30
C LYS A 210 -23.02 -5.89 3.57
N ALA A 211 -24.14 -5.47 4.16
CA ALA A 211 -24.68 -6.12 5.35
C ALA A 211 -24.98 -7.59 5.06
N ILE A 212 -24.53 -8.49 5.94
CA ILE A 212 -24.91 -9.90 5.91
C ILE A 212 -25.88 -10.13 7.06
N LYS A 213 -27.01 -10.77 6.75
CA LYS A 213 -27.92 -11.31 7.75
C LYS A 213 -27.68 -12.81 7.87
N ILE A 214 -27.22 -13.22 9.04
CA ILE A 214 -27.15 -14.64 9.40
C ILE A 214 -28.41 -14.95 10.19
N THR A 215 -29.16 -15.94 9.74
CA THR A 215 -30.39 -16.37 10.41
C THR A 215 -30.13 -17.73 11.03
N LEU A 216 -30.25 -17.81 12.36
CA LEU A 216 -30.13 -19.07 13.08
C LEU A 216 -31.38 -19.91 12.88
N ALA A 217 -31.21 -21.24 12.87
CA ALA A 217 -32.36 -22.14 12.88
C ALA A 217 -33.11 -21.99 14.22
N PRO A 218 -34.43 -22.28 14.26
CA PRO A 218 -35.24 -22.09 15.47
C PRO A 218 -34.72 -22.78 16.75
N GLY A 219 -33.96 -23.87 16.62
CA GLY A 219 -33.35 -24.59 17.75
C GLY A 219 -32.06 -23.98 18.29
N ASP A 220 -31.41 -23.10 17.53
CA ASP A 220 -30.08 -22.56 17.85
C ASP A 220 -30.14 -21.19 18.53
N GLN A 221 -31.33 -20.69 18.84
CA GLN A 221 -31.52 -19.37 19.48
C GLN A 221 -30.83 -19.28 20.84
N ALA A 222 -30.63 -20.41 21.54
CA ALA A 222 -29.89 -20.43 22.80
C ALA A 222 -28.40 -20.05 22.67
N LEU A 223 -27.85 -20.05 21.45
CA LEU A 223 -26.48 -19.65 21.15
C LEU A 223 -26.33 -18.13 20.91
N LEU A 224 -27.42 -17.36 20.93
CA LEU A 224 -27.38 -15.90 20.78
C LEU A 224 -26.56 -15.27 21.91
N GLY A 225 -25.39 -14.72 21.55
CA GLY A 225 -24.45 -14.08 22.47
C GLY A 225 -23.12 -14.80 22.61
N ASP A 226 -23.07 -16.10 22.31
CA ASP A 226 -21.87 -16.97 22.40
C ASP A 226 -21.36 -17.45 21.03
N LEU A 227 -21.90 -16.90 19.94
CA LEU A 227 -21.50 -17.24 18.58
C LEU A 227 -20.32 -16.37 18.13
N ASP A 228 -19.19 -17.01 17.88
CA ASP A 228 -18.13 -16.45 17.05
C ASP A 228 -18.38 -16.88 15.60
N ILE A 229 -18.60 -15.91 14.73
CA ILE A 229 -18.90 -16.15 13.31
C ILE A 229 -17.77 -15.56 12.49
N THR A 230 -16.97 -16.45 11.92
CA THR A 230 -16.04 -16.08 10.85
C THR A 230 -16.77 -16.14 9.51
N VAL A 231 -16.93 -14.98 8.88
CA VAL A 231 -17.42 -14.91 7.50
C VAL A 231 -16.22 -14.69 6.59
N ASP A 232 -15.84 -15.72 5.84
CA ASP A 232 -14.94 -15.58 4.71
C ASP A 232 -15.66 -14.81 3.59
N ARG A 233 -15.13 -13.65 3.23
CA ARG A 233 -15.70 -12.76 2.20
C ARG A 233 -15.00 -12.94 0.86
N GLY A 234 -14.22 -14.01 0.71
CA GLY A 234 -13.26 -14.19 -0.38
C GLY A 234 -11.91 -13.56 -0.04
N VAL A 235 -10.93 -13.78 -0.92
CA VAL A 235 -9.59 -13.18 -0.84
C VAL A 235 -9.68 -11.68 -1.16
N ASN A 236 -10.13 -10.94 -0.16
CA ASN A 236 -9.92 -9.51 0.03
C ASN A 236 -9.49 -9.39 1.50
N THR A 237 -8.45 -10.17 1.86
CA THR A 237 -7.72 -10.01 3.12
C THR A 237 -6.80 -8.83 3.05
#